data_AF-A0A5T8BEP4-F1
#
_entry.id   AF-A0A5T8BEP4-F1
#
_cell.length_a   1.000
_cell.length_b   1.000
_cell.length_c   1.000
_cell.angle_alpha   90.00
_cell.angle_beta   90.00
_cell.angle_gamma   90.00
#
_symmetry.space_group_name_H-M   'P 1'
#
loop_
_entity.id
_entity.type
_entity.pdbx_description
1 polymer ?
#
loop_
_entity_poly.entity_id
_entity_poly.type
_entity_poly.pdbx_seq_one_letter_code
_entity_poly.pdbx_strand_id
1 'polypeptide(L)'
;MRFSTNKALLALAVCSSFVCASAAMAAKGNSVSMHFVGAVTGSTCDVRPFNSAGVDATTINVGTVKPDGSGVEAPVNFYLKPVNCDINAIASTNASILWESSGLSTVGLLNARGSATGVYVKLMPVDEANANVIDKDNGVKADGVIGEGNNIVYYKSDKALTGSFAYKVGLGVDSGVTPTAGTVDADATYTVAYN
;
A
#
# COMPACT_ATOMS: atom_id res chain seq x y z
N MET A 1 11.41 -44.50 -24.37
CA MET A 1 10.74 -43.85 -23.23
C MET A 1 11.36 -42.47 -23.07
N ARG A 2 10.60 -41.41 -23.35
CA ARG A 2 11.06 -40.02 -23.30
C ARG A 2 10.80 -39.49 -21.90
N PHE A 3 11.85 -39.24 -21.13
CA PHE A 3 11.76 -38.50 -19.88
C PHE A 3 11.62 -37.02 -20.20
N SER A 4 10.52 -36.40 -19.79
CA SER A 4 10.34 -34.95 -19.74
C SER A 4 9.80 -34.61 -18.37
N THR A 5 10.72 -34.29 -17.46
CA THR A 5 10.42 -33.77 -16.12
C THR A 5 10.99 -32.36 -16.08
N ASN A 6 10.20 -31.35 -16.44
CA ASN A 6 10.55 -29.96 -16.17
C ASN A 6 9.98 -29.57 -14.80
N LYS A 7 10.74 -29.90 -13.75
CA LYS A 7 10.70 -29.19 -12.47
C LYS A 7 11.50 -27.90 -12.66
N ALA A 8 10.83 -26.80 -13.03
CA ALA A 8 11.47 -25.49 -13.00
C ALA A 8 11.53 -25.00 -11.54
N LEU A 9 12.72 -25.02 -10.96
CA LEU A 9 13.05 -24.34 -9.72
C LEU A 9 12.86 -22.83 -9.91
N LEU A 10 11.90 -22.23 -9.20
CA LEU A 10 11.95 -20.79 -8.89
C LEU A 10 12.89 -20.60 -7.70
N ALA A 11 14.13 -20.22 -7.99
CA ALA A 11 15.06 -19.67 -7.03
C ALA A 11 15.85 -18.56 -7.73
N LEU A 12 15.28 -17.35 -7.79
CA LEU A 12 16.05 -16.15 -8.09
C LEU A 12 16.22 -15.36 -6.79
N ALA A 13 17.34 -15.62 -6.12
CA ALA A 13 17.89 -14.74 -5.10
C ALA A 13 18.58 -13.58 -5.82
N VAL A 14 17.97 -12.39 -5.83
CA VAL A 14 18.66 -11.15 -6.20
C VAL A 14 19.12 -10.48 -4.91
N CYS A 15 20.23 -10.99 -4.37
CA CYS A 15 21.09 -10.19 -3.51
C CYS A 15 21.92 -9.27 -4.43
N SER A 16 21.65 -7.97 -4.40
CA SER A 16 22.54 -6.99 -5.04
C SER A 16 22.61 -5.71 -4.20
N SER A 17 23.56 -5.77 -3.26
CA SER A 17 24.47 -4.71 -2.84
C SER A 17 23.93 -3.28 -2.72
N PHE A 18 23.66 -2.94 -1.45
CA PHE A 18 23.72 -1.59 -0.90
C PHE A 18 24.97 -0.84 -1.37
N VAL A 19 24.75 0.30 -2.04
CA VAL A 19 25.70 1.39 -2.08
C VAL A 19 25.25 2.40 -1.03
N CYS A 20 26.03 2.49 0.05
CA CYS A 20 25.91 3.53 1.06
C CYS A 20 26.19 4.89 0.40
N ALA A 21 25.14 5.68 0.15
CA ALA A 21 25.28 7.12 -0.03
C ALA A 21 25.07 7.77 1.35
N SER A 22 26.15 8.35 1.86
CA SER A 22 26.22 9.14 3.08
C SER A 22 25.13 10.23 3.14
N ALA A 23 24.19 10.11 4.08
CA ALA A 23 23.36 11.22 4.55
C ALA A 23 23.92 11.72 5.89
N ALA A 24 25.02 12.47 5.84
CA ALA A 24 25.41 13.34 6.93
C ALA A 24 24.47 14.57 6.89
N MET A 25 23.85 14.86 8.05
CA MET A 25 22.92 15.96 8.35
C MET A 25 21.42 15.72 8.05
N ALA A 26 20.78 14.84 8.84
CA ALA A 26 19.33 14.83 9.00
C ALA A 26 18.97 15.13 10.47
N ALA A 27 18.87 16.42 10.81
CA ALA A 27 18.09 16.85 11.97
C ALA A 27 16.63 17.04 11.51
N LYS A 28 15.72 16.25 12.07
CA LYS A 28 14.25 16.34 11.99
C LYS A 28 13.64 16.31 10.58
N GLY A 29 13.45 15.10 10.06
CA GLY A 29 12.49 14.83 8.98
C GLY A 29 12.09 13.36 9.05
N ASN A 30 10.82 13.08 9.34
CA ASN A 30 10.31 11.70 9.34
C ASN A 30 10.13 11.29 7.88
N SER A 31 11.13 10.65 7.30
CA SER A 31 11.00 10.02 5.99
C SER A 31 10.37 8.64 6.16
N VAL A 32 9.13 8.48 5.70
CA VAL A 32 8.56 7.15 5.43
C VAL A 32 8.96 6.76 4.00
N SER A 33 9.63 5.62 3.87
CA SER A 33 9.81 4.94 2.60
C SER A 33 8.75 3.84 2.51
N MET A 34 8.05 3.76 1.39
CA MET A 34 7.22 2.60 1.03
C MET A 34 7.89 1.93 -0.16
N HIS A 35 7.81 0.61 -0.24
CA HIS A 35 8.28 -0.18 -1.37
C HIS A 35 7.19 -1.17 -1.81
N PHE A 36 6.62 -0.98 -3.01
CA PHE A 36 5.54 -1.79 -3.57
C PHE A 36 6.04 -2.78 -4.63
N VAL A 37 5.51 -4.00 -4.62
CA VAL A 37 5.66 -5.02 -5.68
C VAL A 37 4.27 -5.61 -5.95
N GLY A 38 3.90 -5.79 -7.23
CA GLY A 38 2.57 -6.25 -7.65
C GLY A 38 2.58 -7.54 -8.49
N ALA A 39 1.41 -8.15 -8.68
CA ALA A 39 1.17 -9.25 -9.60
C ALA A 39 -0.26 -9.20 -10.19
N VAL A 40 -0.43 -9.73 -11.41
CA VAL A 40 -1.65 -9.68 -12.24
C VAL A 40 -2.11 -11.08 -12.59
N THR A 41 -3.40 -11.38 -12.41
CA THR A 41 -4.04 -12.51 -13.11
C THR A 41 -5.46 -12.12 -13.58
N GLY A 42 -5.75 -12.44 -14.85
CA GLY A 42 -7.04 -12.24 -15.52
C GLY A 42 -7.06 -11.18 -16.64
N SER A 43 -6.57 -9.96 -16.39
CA SER A 43 -6.57 -8.83 -17.35
C SER A 43 -5.17 -8.26 -17.58
N THR A 44 -4.82 -7.86 -18.80
CA THR A 44 -3.46 -7.44 -19.23
C THR A 44 -2.97 -6.08 -18.73
N CYS A 45 -3.61 -5.50 -17.71
CA CYS A 45 -3.25 -4.18 -17.18
C CYS A 45 -2.29 -4.30 -15.99
N ASP A 46 -1.16 -3.58 -16.07
CA ASP A 46 -0.34 -3.33 -14.90
C ASP A 46 -1.09 -2.36 -13.99
N VAL A 47 -1.14 -2.59 -12.68
CA VAL A 47 -1.70 -1.61 -11.74
C VAL A 47 -0.57 -0.97 -10.96
N ARG A 48 -0.43 0.36 -11.05
CA ARG A 48 0.68 1.13 -10.47
C ARG A 48 0.21 2.22 -9.50
N PRO A 49 1.01 2.56 -8.47
CA PRO A 49 0.67 3.61 -7.52
C PRO A 49 0.99 5.00 -8.08
N PHE A 50 0.09 5.95 -7.87
CA PHE A 50 0.24 7.36 -8.24
C PHE A 50 -0.08 8.24 -7.03
N ASN A 51 0.73 9.27 -6.81
CA ASN A 51 0.39 10.28 -5.81
C ASN A 51 -0.75 11.20 -6.31
N SER A 52 -1.20 12.10 -5.43
CA SER A 52 -2.26 13.08 -5.76
C SER A 52 -1.91 14.05 -6.89
N ALA A 53 -0.61 14.24 -7.19
CA ALA A 53 -0.16 15.03 -8.33
C ALA A 53 -0.13 14.23 -9.65
N GLY A 54 -0.49 12.94 -9.63
CA GLY A 54 -0.52 12.07 -10.81
C GLY A 54 0.85 11.52 -11.21
N VAL A 55 1.84 11.57 -10.32
CA VAL A 55 3.18 11.01 -10.56
C VAL A 55 3.23 9.58 -10.01
N ASP A 56 3.79 8.65 -10.80
CA ASP A 56 4.08 7.28 -10.33
C ASP A 56 4.96 7.37 -9.09
N ALA A 57 4.44 6.84 -7.98
CA ALA A 57 5.03 7.03 -6.67
C ALA A 57 5.07 5.69 -5.96
N THR A 58 6.21 5.01 -6.07
CA THR A 58 6.48 3.81 -5.29
C THR A 58 6.77 4.12 -3.82
N THR A 59 6.88 5.40 -3.46
CA THR A 59 7.12 5.87 -2.09
C THR A 59 6.21 7.07 -1.81
N ILE A 60 5.49 7.04 -0.69
CA ILE A 60 4.64 8.13 -0.22
C ILE A 60 5.17 8.64 1.12
N ASN A 61 5.42 9.94 1.21
CA ASN A 61 5.73 10.60 2.48
C ASN A 61 4.42 10.90 3.21
N VAL A 62 4.29 10.42 4.44
CA VAL A 62 3.08 10.51 5.28
C VAL A 62 3.16 11.62 6.33
N GLY A 63 4.21 12.43 6.29
CA GLY A 63 4.41 13.57 7.18
C GLY A 63 5.02 13.20 8.53
N THR A 64 4.82 14.09 9.50
CA THR A 64 5.40 14.01 10.84
C THR A 64 4.35 13.91 11.94
N VAL A 65 4.79 13.46 13.12
CA VAL A 65 4.05 13.55 14.38
C VAL A 65 5.04 13.95 15.47
N LYS A 66 4.62 14.81 16.40
CA LYS A 66 5.48 15.21 17.52
C LYS A 66 5.49 14.15 18.63
N PRO A 67 6.56 14.09 19.45
CA PRO A 67 6.63 13.16 20.58
C PRO A 67 5.51 13.31 21.61
N ASP A 68 4.90 14.49 21.73
CA ASP A 68 3.72 14.72 22.59
C ASP A 68 2.41 14.18 21.97
N GLY A 69 2.49 13.44 20.86
CA GLY A 69 1.34 12.93 20.10
C GLY A 69 0.59 14.00 19.31
N SER A 70 1.00 15.28 19.39
CA SER A 70 0.37 16.37 18.66
C SER A 70 0.95 16.52 17.25
N GLY A 71 0.24 17.28 16.41
CA GLY A 71 0.70 17.58 15.06
C GLY A 71 0.78 16.37 14.15
N VAL A 72 -0.02 15.33 14.40
CA VAL A 72 -0.25 14.26 13.42
C VAL A 72 -0.75 14.91 12.13
N GLU A 73 0.03 14.83 11.07
CA GLU A 73 -0.34 15.38 9.77
C GLU A 73 -1.56 14.67 9.18
N ALA A 74 -2.30 15.38 8.34
CA ALA A 74 -3.43 14.82 7.63
C ALA A 74 -2.96 13.65 6.74
N PRO A 75 -3.74 12.55 6.66
CA PRO A 75 -3.41 11.46 5.75
C PRO A 75 -3.25 11.96 4.31
N VAL A 76 -2.28 11.38 3.60
CA VAL A 76 -1.97 11.70 2.20
C VAL A 76 -2.69 10.71 1.28
N ASN A 77 -3.32 11.22 0.23
CA ASN A 77 -4.01 10.40 -0.75
C ASN A 77 -3.07 9.87 -1.84
N PHE A 78 -3.32 8.64 -2.27
CA PHE A 78 -2.70 8.00 -3.42
C PHE A 78 -3.68 7.07 -4.12
N TYR A 79 -3.33 6.65 -5.33
CA TYR A 79 -4.22 5.93 -6.23
C TYR A 79 -3.50 4.75 -6.86
N LEU A 80 -4.15 3.59 -6.90
CA LEU A 80 -3.73 2.49 -7.76
C LEU A 80 -4.45 2.61 -9.09
N LYS A 81 -3.72 2.73 -10.21
CA LYS A 81 -4.30 2.93 -11.54
C LYS A 81 -3.85 1.84 -12.51
N PRO A 82 -4.74 1.31 -13.35
CA PRO A 82 -4.33 0.46 -14.46
C PRO A 82 -3.54 1.29 -15.49
N VAL A 83 -2.44 0.73 -15.99
CA VAL A 83 -1.53 1.31 -16.97
C VAL A 83 -1.06 0.24 -17.96
N ASN A 84 -0.40 0.68 -19.03
CA ASN A 84 0.19 -0.19 -20.06
C ASN A 84 -0.81 -1.13 -20.75
N CYS A 85 -2.09 -0.75 -20.81
CA CYS A 85 -3.16 -1.54 -21.43
C CYS A 85 -4.26 -0.65 -22.02
N ASP A 86 -5.16 -1.26 -22.81
CA ASP A 86 -6.45 -0.65 -23.13
C ASP A 86 -7.39 -0.82 -21.93
N ILE A 87 -7.61 0.28 -21.19
CA ILE A 87 -8.49 0.30 -20.03
C ILE A 87 -9.92 -0.13 -20.38
N ASN A 88 -10.38 0.12 -21.62
CA ASN A 88 -11.73 -0.25 -22.05
C ASN A 88 -11.88 -1.75 -22.29
N ALA A 89 -10.77 -2.50 -22.32
CA ALA A 89 -10.80 -3.95 -22.37
C ALA A 89 -11.08 -4.57 -20.99
N ILE A 90 -11.03 -3.79 -19.90
CA ILE A 90 -11.51 -4.24 -18.59
C ILE A 90 -13.04 -4.33 -18.67
N ALA A 91 -13.57 -5.55 -18.59
CA ALA A 91 -15.01 -5.82 -18.54
C ALA A 91 -15.50 -6.21 -17.14
N SER A 92 -14.60 -6.55 -16.22
CA SER A 92 -14.96 -6.99 -14.87
C SER A 92 -15.66 -5.87 -14.10
N THR A 93 -16.74 -6.24 -13.42
CA THR A 93 -17.53 -5.39 -12.54
C THR A 93 -17.16 -5.58 -11.07
N ASN A 94 -16.31 -6.57 -10.76
CA ASN A 94 -15.79 -6.83 -9.42
C ASN A 94 -14.27 -6.88 -9.44
N ALA A 95 -13.66 -6.45 -8.33
CA ALA A 95 -12.24 -6.63 -8.09
C ALA A 95 -11.97 -6.80 -6.60
N SER A 96 -10.84 -7.40 -6.27
CA SER A 96 -10.33 -7.47 -4.90
C SER A 96 -8.87 -7.04 -4.87
N ILE A 97 -8.51 -6.25 -3.87
CA ILE A 97 -7.13 -5.85 -3.60
C ILE A 97 -6.72 -6.40 -2.24
N LEU A 98 -5.84 -7.40 -2.26
CA LEU A 98 -5.22 -7.97 -1.06
C LEU A 98 -3.96 -7.16 -0.74
N TRP A 99 -3.83 -6.74 0.52
CA TRP A 99 -2.64 -6.08 1.06
C TRP A 99 -1.87 -7.02 1.98
N GLU A 100 -0.55 -7.09 1.84
CA GLU A 100 0.30 -7.98 2.61
C GLU A 100 1.51 -7.22 3.17
N SER A 101 1.89 -7.55 4.41
CA SER A 101 3.13 -7.09 5.03
C SER A 101 3.43 -7.98 6.24
N SER A 102 4.71 -8.19 6.53
CA SER A 102 5.12 -8.79 7.80
C SER A 102 4.85 -7.88 9.00
N GLY A 103 4.55 -6.60 8.78
CA GLY A 103 4.21 -5.61 9.80
C GLY A 103 2.71 -5.34 9.95
N LEU A 104 1.82 -6.08 9.26
CA LEU A 104 0.37 -5.94 9.51
C LEU A 104 0.03 -6.36 10.93
N SER A 105 -0.80 -5.57 11.58
CA SER A 105 -1.31 -5.76 12.93
C SER A 105 -2.77 -5.28 13.02
N THR A 106 -3.40 -5.43 14.18
CA THR A 106 -4.78 -4.98 14.40
C THR A 106 -4.96 -3.46 14.31
N VAL A 107 -3.89 -2.68 14.48
CA VAL A 107 -3.93 -1.21 14.40
C VAL A 107 -3.51 -0.66 13.04
N GLY A 108 -3.00 -1.52 12.14
CA GLY A 108 -2.45 -1.13 10.85
C GLY A 108 -1.06 -1.70 10.62
N LEU A 109 -0.20 -0.95 9.95
CA LEU A 109 1.18 -1.33 9.66
C LEU A 109 2.11 -0.83 10.77
N LEU A 110 2.78 -1.76 11.45
CA LEU A 110 3.77 -1.43 12.47
C LEU A 110 5.00 -0.75 11.86
N ASN A 111 5.65 0.09 12.67
CA ASN A 111 6.95 0.66 12.35
C ASN A 111 8.04 -0.43 12.42
N ALA A 112 8.14 -1.26 11.39
CA ALA A 112 8.97 -2.48 11.42
C ALA A 112 10.47 -2.20 11.29
N ARG A 113 10.86 -1.09 10.65
CA ARG A 113 12.27 -0.75 10.38
C ARG A 113 12.72 0.59 10.97
N GLY A 114 11.80 1.43 11.44
CA GLY A 114 12.11 2.74 11.99
C GLY A 114 12.51 2.70 13.46
N SER A 115 13.03 3.82 13.95
CA SER A 115 13.47 3.97 15.35
C SER A 115 12.43 4.58 16.29
N ALA A 116 11.35 5.18 15.76
CA ALA A 116 10.28 5.72 16.58
C ALA A 116 9.41 4.61 17.20
N THR A 117 9.02 4.79 18.45
CA THR A 117 8.09 3.90 19.17
C THR A 117 6.76 4.60 19.43
N GLY A 118 5.70 3.83 19.68
CA GLY A 118 4.36 4.38 19.96
C GLY A 118 3.63 4.92 18.72
N VAL A 119 4.08 4.54 17.51
CA VAL A 119 3.55 5.03 16.24
C VAL A 119 3.41 3.88 15.25
N TYR A 120 2.41 4.00 14.39
CA TYR A 120 2.09 3.05 13.34
C TYR A 120 1.58 3.78 12.08
N VAL A 121 1.51 3.07 10.97
CA VAL A 121 0.98 3.58 9.71
C VAL A 121 -0.43 3.06 9.49
N LYS A 122 -1.37 3.96 9.24
CA LYS A 122 -2.73 3.64 8.83
C LYS A 122 -2.82 3.71 7.32
N LEU A 123 -3.13 2.60 6.69
CA LEU A 123 -3.51 2.50 5.28
C LEU A 123 -5.02 2.25 5.21
N MET A 124 -5.76 3.06 4.46
CA MET A 124 -7.22 2.99 4.39
C MET A 124 -7.69 3.20 2.94
N PRO A 125 -8.64 2.41 2.42
CA PRO A 125 -9.28 2.71 1.15
C PRO A 125 -10.23 3.90 1.33
N VAL A 126 -10.47 4.66 0.27
CA VAL A 126 -11.27 5.89 0.29
C VAL A 126 -12.32 5.85 -0.82
N ASP A 127 -13.56 6.22 -0.49
CA ASP A 127 -14.56 6.51 -1.51
C ASP A 127 -14.26 7.91 -2.10
N GLU A 128 -13.92 7.94 -3.39
CA GLU A 128 -13.64 9.19 -4.11
C GLU A 128 -14.44 9.26 -5.41
N ALA A 129 -14.86 10.47 -5.77
CA ALA A 129 -15.52 10.70 -7.04
C ALA A 129 -14.60 10.27 -8.21
N ASN A 130 -15.13 9.46 -9.13
CA ASN A 130 -14.43 8.88 -10.29
C ASN A 130 -13.42 7.76 -10.00
N ALA A 131 -13.32 7.29 -8.74
CA ALA A 131 -12.65 6.03 -8.42
C ALA A 131 -13.63 4.84 -8.54
N ASN A 132 -13.07 3.63 -8.63
CA ASN A 132 -13.82 2.40 -8.53
C ASN A 132 -14.47 2.30 -7.14
N VAL A 133 -15.75 1.88 -7.12
CA VAL A 133 -16.57 1.88 -5.91
C VAL A 133 -16.21 0.71 -5.00
N ILE A 134 -15.97 1.01 -3.72
CA ILE A 134 -15.72 0.01 -2.68
C ILE A 134 -17.02 -0.75 -2.38
N ASP A 135 -16.93 -2.07 -2.31
CA ASP A 135 -18.04 -2.94 -1.91
C ASP A 135 -18.38 -2.71 -0.43
N LYS A 136 -19.61 -2.25 -0.18
CA LYS A 136 -20.11 -1.92 1.15
C LYS A 136 -20.42 -3.15 1.99
N ASP A 137 -20.46 -4.34 1.39
CA ASP A 137 -20.88 -5.57 2.07
C ASP A 137 -19.70 -6.52 2.39
N ASN A 138 -18.59 -6.47 1.65
CA ASN A 138 -17.42 -7.35 1.86
C ASN A 138 -16.08 -6.63 2.17
N GLY A 139 -15.23 -7.24 3.02
CA GLY A 139 -13.88 -6.76 3.35
C GLY A 139 -13.79 -5.37 4.00
N VAL A 140 -12.62 -4.74 3.85
CA VAL A 140 -12.32 -3.41 4.43
C VAL A 140 -13.16 -2.34 3.75
N LYS A 141 -13.85 -1.52 4.55
CA LYS A 141 -14.69 -0.41 4.09
C LYS A 141 -13.90 0.87 3.89
N ALA A 142 -14.50 1.83 3.19
CA ALA A 142 -13.99 3.20 3.13
C ALA A 142 -13.64 3.69 4.54
N ASP A 143 -12.47 4.30 4.69
CA ASP A 143 -11.87 4.77 5.95
C ASP A 143 -11.56 3.68 6.99
N GLY A 144 -11.81 2.41 6.67
CA GLY A 144 -11.41 1.27 7.49
C GLY A 144 -9.91 1.02 7.40
N VAL A 145 -9.27 0.73 8.53
CA VAL A 145 -7.84 0.43 8.56
C VAL A 145 -7.58 -0.97 8.00
N ILE A 146 -6.68 -1.04 7.03
CA ILE A 146 -6.09 -2.29 6.54
C ILE A 146 -5.13 -2.80 7.61
N GLY A 147 -5.41 -4.01 8.11
CA GLY A 147 -4.71 -4.61 9.24
C GLY A 147 -4.73 -6.14 9.19
N GLU A 148 -4.11 -6.77 10.18
CA GLU A 148 -4.11 -8.23 10.34
C GLU A 148 -5.55 -8.78 10.37
N GLY A 149 -5.81 -9.80 9.55
CA GLY A 149 -7.14 -10.40 9.41
C GLY A 149 -8.19 -9.54 8.68
N ASN A 150 -7.86 -8.30 8.34
CA ASN A 150 -8.73 -7.36 7.62
C ASN A 150 -7.92 -6.58 6.57
N ASN A 151 -7.46 -7.29 5.54
CA ASN A 151 -6.47 -6.79 4.58
C ASN A 151 -6.91 -6.93 3.11
N ILE A 152 -8.18 -7.23 2.85
CA ILE A 152 -8.74 -7.29 1.50
C ILE A 152 -9.78 -6.19 1.34
N VAL A 153 -9.62 -5.36 0.30
CA VAL A 153 -10.63 -4.40 -0.15
C VAL A 153 -11.34 -4.98 -1.35
N TYR A 154 -12.67 -5.09 -1.28
CA TYR A 154 -13.48 -5.51 -2.42
C TYR A 154 -14.07 -4.28 -3.11
N TYR A 155 -14.19 -4.38 -4.43
CA TYR A 155 -14.78 -3.36 -5.29
C TYR A 155 -15.89 -4.00 -6.12
N LYS A 156 -17.01 -3.29 -6.24
CA LYS A 156 -18.18 -3.77 -6.96
C LYS A 156 -18.96 -2.61 -7.56
N SER A 157 -19.28 -2.73 -8.84
CA SER A 157 -20.00 -1.72 -9.62
C SER A 157 -20.97 -2.36 -10.61
N ASP A 158 -21.92 -1.59 -11.13
CA ASP A 158 -22.75 -1.96 -12.28
C ASP A 158 -22.03 -1.77 -13.62
N LYS A 159 -20.90 -1.05 -13.59
CA LYS A 159 -20.03 -0.75 -14.73
C LYS A 159 -18.68 -1.40 -14.58
N ALA A 160 -17.98 -1.56 -15.70
CA ALA A 160 -16.60 -2.04 -15.70
C ALA A 160 -15.70 -1.16 -14.81
N LEU A 161 -14.78 -1.80 -14.10
CA LEU A 161 -13.88 -1.16 -13.13
C LEU A 161 -12.66 -0.52 -13.83
N THR A 162 -12.92 0.46 -14.68
CA THR A 162 -11.88 1.18 -15.45
C THR A 162 -11.23 2.34 -14.68
N GLY A 163 -11.72 2.64 -13.46
CA GLY A 163 -11.25 3.74 -12.64
C GLY A 163 -9.98 3.43 -11.84
N SER A 164 -9.56 4.40 -11.02
CA SER A 164 -8.54 4.20 -10.00
C SER A 164 -9.12 3.48 -8.77
N PHE A 165 -8.25 2.91 -7.94
CA PHE A 165 -8.59 2.52 -6.57
C PHE A 165 -7.95 3.54 -5.62
N ALA A 166 -8.76 4.27 -4.87
CA ALA A 166 -8.31 5.38 -4.05
C ALA A 166 -8.00 4.94 -2.61
N TYR A 167 -6.90 5.47 -2.07
CA TYR A 167 -6.41 5.15 -0.73
C TYR A 167 -5.86 6.41 -0.07
N LYS A 168 -5.79 6.37 1.26
CA LYS A 168 -5.03 7.34 2.04
C LYS A 168 -4.13 6.63 3.05
N VAL A 169 -3.00 7.26 3.33
CA VAL A 169 -2.01 6.74 4.27
C VAL A 169 -1.58 7.86 5.22
N GLY A 170 -1.43 7.54 6.50
CA GLY A 170 -1.06 8.52 7.52
C GLY A 170 -0.53 7.86 8.79
N LEU A 171 -0.02 8.68 9.71
CA LEU A 171 0.46 8.19 11.00
C LEU A 171 -0.68 8.01 12.01
N GLY A 172 -0.55 6.99 12.85
CA GLY A 172 -1.32 6.77 14.07
C GLY A 172 -0.39 6.74 15.27
N VAL A 173 -0.95 7.02 16.45
CA VAL A 173 -0.26 6.96 17.74
C VAL A 173 -0.93 5.89 18.59
N ASP A 174 -0.14 5.02 19.21
CA ASP A 174 -0.65 3.98 20.09
C ASP A 174 -1.37 4.60 21.29
N SER A 175 -2.55 4.07 21.59
CA SER A 175 -3.38 4.61 22.67
C SER A 175 -2.66 4.54 24.02
N GLY A 176 -2.53 5.69 24.69
CA GLY A 176 -1.88 5.79 26.00
C GLY A 176 -0.35 5.73 25.98
N VAL A 177 0.26 5.74 24.79
CA VAL A 177 1.72 5.77 24.61
C VAL A 177 2.14 7.16 24.13
N THR A 178 3.23 7.67 24.72
CA THR A 178 3.90 8.88 24.22
C THR A 178 4.89 8.47 23.12
N PRO A 179 4.70 8.90 21.86
CA PRO A 179 5.64 8.61 20.79
C PRO A 179 7.07 9.02 21.11
N THR A 180 8.05 8.22 20.71
CA THR A 180 9.45 8.64 20.76
C THR A 180 9.88 9.25 19.43
N ALA A 181 10.82 10.20 19.49
CA ALA A 181 11.40 10.77 18.30
C ALA A 181 12.23 9.70 17.56
N GLY A 182 12.04 9.60 16.25
CA GLY A 182 12.73 8.63 15.42
C GLY A 182 12.12 8.56 14.02
N THR A 183 12.60 7.61 13.23
CA THR A 183 12.04 7.34 11.89
C THR A 183 10.85 6.38 11.98
N VAL A 184 9.94 6.50 11.02
CA VAL A 184 8.92 5.50 10.76
C VAL A 184 9.23 4.88 9.39
N ASP A 185 9.29 3.56 9.31
CA ASP A 185 9.60 2.81 8.09
C ASP A 185 8.80 1.50 8.11
N ALA A 186 7.90 1.37 7.12
CA ALA A 186 6.96 0.28 6.97
C ALA A 186 6.72 0.00 5.48
N ASP A 187 6.66 -1.29 5.12
CA ASP A 187 6.42 -1.72 3.75
C ASP A 187 5.16 -2.57 3.64
N ALA A 188 4.49 -2.49 2.49
CA ALA A 188 3.35 -3.32 2.16
C ALA A 188 3.30 -3.61 0.65
N THR A 189 2.88 -4.82 0.29
CA THR A 189 2.64 -5.26 -1.09
C THR A 189 1.14 -5.37 -1.33
N TYR A 190 0.73 -5.30 -2.60
CA TYR A 190 -0.66 -5.50 -2.98
C TYR A 190 -0.80 -6.42 -4.18
N THR A 191 -1.90 -7.16 -4.22
CA THR A 191 -2.31 -7.98 -5.37
C THR A 191 -3.70 -7.56 -5.80
N VAL A 192 -3.88 -7.30 -7.10
CA VAL A 192 -5.18 -6.93 -7.68
C VAL A 192 -5.71 -8.11 -8.49
N ALA A 193 -6.93 -8.54 -8.20
CA ALA A 193 -7.65 -9.55 -8.96
C ALA A 193 -8.96 -8.96 -9.48
N TYR A 194 -9.18 -9.01 -10.79
CA TYR A 194 -10.46 -8.68 -11.42
C TYR A 194 -11.30 -9.96 -11.57
N ASN A 195 -12.56 -9.92 -11.14
CA ASN A 195 -13.46 -11.07 -11.09
C ASN A 195 -14.80 -10.80 -11.78
#